data_AF-B0D7U7-F1
#
_entry.id   AF-B0D7U7-F1
#
_cell.length_a   1.000
_cell.length_b   1.000
_cell.length_c   1.000
_cell.angle_alpha   90.00
_cell.angle_beta   90.00
_cell.angle_gamma   90.00
#
_symmetry.space_group_name_H-M   'P 1'
#
loop_
_entity.id
_entity.type
_entity.pdbx_description
1 polymer ?
#
loop_
_entity_poly.entity_id
_entity_poly.type
_entity_poly.pdbx_seq_one_letter_code
_entity_poly.pdbx_strand_id
1 'polypeptide(L)' 'MSATLSYDLLLRILDHFRDDHTTLYSYSLVNWEFNRAASKILYSRAVLSPPFQRVLDLRNTGIPVQVFRTSLQSKP' A
#
# COMPACT_ATOMS: atom_id res chain seq x y z
N MET A 1 -25.02 -1.27 -23.25
CA MET A 1 -25.34 -0.32 -22.16
C MET A 1 -25.17 -0.90 -20.75
N SER A 2 -25.32 -2.21 -20.54
CA SER A 2 -25.10 -2.85 -19.21
C SER A 2 -23.63 -2.89 -18.74
N ALA A 3 -22.68 -3.17 -19.65
CA ALA A 3 -21.27 -3.35 -19.30
C ALA A 3 -20.59 -2.12 -18.67
N THR A 4 -21.02 -0.92 -19.04
CA THR A 4 -20.49 0.33 -18.48
C THR A 4 -20.91 0.52 -17.03
N LEU A 5 -22.18 0.20 -16.72
CA LEU A 5 -22.73 0.31 -15.38
C LEU A 5 -22.11 -0.72 -14.41
N SER A 6 -21.83 -1.92 -14.90
CA SER A 6 -21.10 -2.93 -14.11
C SER A 6 -19.66 -2.50 -13.80
N TYR A 7 -18.97 -1.88 -14.77
CA TYR A 7 -17.61 -1.38 -14.55
C TYR A 7 -17.58 -0.24 -13.53
N ASP A 8 -18.52 0.70 -13.61
CA ASP A 8 -18.62 1.83 -12.67
C ASP A 8 -18.93 1.37 -11.24
N LEU A 9 -19.82 0.38 -11.08
CA LEU A 9 -20.09 -0.24 -9.78
C LEU A 9 -18.85 -0.94 -9.21
N LEU A 10 -18.14 -1.70 -10.04
CA LEU A 10 -16.93 -2.43 -9.64
C LEU A 10 -15.84 -1.44 -9.19
N LEU A 11 -15.69 -0.33 -9.90
CA LEU A 11 -14.78 0.76 -9.55
C LEU A 11 -15.18 1.41 -8.21
N ARG A 12 -16.48 1.67 -8.00
CA ARG A 12 -16.98 2.22 -6.74
C ARG A 12 -16.74 1.31 -5.54
N ILE A 13 -16.88 -0.01 -5.72
CA ILE A 13 -16.60 -1.00 -4.67
C ILE A 13 -15.11 -1.04 -4.36
N LEU A 14 -14.25 -1.13 -5.38
CA LEU A 14 -12.80 -1.15 -5.18
C LEU A 14 -12.27 0.15 -4.57
N ASP A 15 -12.87 1.30 -4.87
CA ASP A 15 -12.48 2.59 -4.28
C ASP A 15 -12.69 2.62 -2.76
N HIS A 16 -13.61 1.81 -2.23
CA HIS A 16 -13.77 1.66 -0.78
C HIS A 16 -12.56 0.97 -0.11
N PHE A 17 -11.82 0.14 -0.86
CA PHE A 17 -10.62 -0.57 -0.39
C PHE A 17 -9.33 0.19 -0.72
N ARG A 18 -9.42 1.47 -1.10
CA ARG A 18 -8.27 2.26 -1.56
C ARG A 18 -7.07 2.28 -0.61
N ASP A 19 -7.31 2.24 0.69
CA ASP A 19 -6.24 2.29 1.69
C ASP A 19 -5.61 0.91 1.97
N ASP A 20 -6.28 -0.20 1.61
CA ASP A 20 -5.74 -1.55 1.72
C ASP A 20 -5.23 -2.04 0.35
N HIS A 21 -3.95 -1.76 0.11
CA HIS A 21 -3.27 -2.15 -1.12
C HIS A 21 -3.18 -3.68 -1.29
N THR A 22 -3.22 -4.43 -0.19
CA THR A 22 -3.06 -5.89 -0.23
C THR A 22 -4.31 -6.54 -0.79
N THR A 23 -5.49 -6.15 -0.30
CA THR A 23 -6.77 -6.64 -0.84
C THR A 23 -6.99 -6.16 -2.27
N LEU A 24 -6.68 -4.90 -2.59
CA LEU A 24 -6.75 -4.42 -3.97
C LEU A 24 -5.87 -5.22 -4.94
N TYR A 25 -4.66 -5.58 -4.51
CA TYR A 25 -3.78 -6.46 -5.27
C TYR A 25 -4.40 -7.84 -5.47
N SER A 26 -4.94 -8.46 -4.42
CA SER A 26 -5.64 -9.75 -4.54
C SER A 26 -6.80 -9.70 -5.53
N TYR A 27 -7.61 -8.64 -5.52
CA TYR A 27 -8.72 -8.48 -6.48
C TYR A 27 -8.22 -8.34 -7.91
N SER A 28 -7.08 -7.69 -8.14
CA SER A 28 -6.50 -7.51 -9.48
C SER A 28 -6.12 -8.83 -10.17
N LEU A 29 -6.00 -9.94 -9.42
CA LEU A 29 -5.62 -11.25 -9.93
C LEU A 29 -6.81 -12.12 -10.37
N VAL A 30 -8.05 -11.71 -10.09
CA VAL A 30 -9.24 -12.53 -10.34
C VAL A 30 -9.59 -12.63 -11.82
N ASN A 31 -9.64 -11.49 -12.52
CA ASN A 31 -10.00 -11.41 -13.94
C ASN A 31 -9.48 -10.10 -14.55
N TRP A 32 -9.42 -10.02 -15.88
CA TRP A 32 -8.97 -8.84 -16.63
C TRP A 32 -9.77 -7.57 -16.32
N GLU A 33 -11.08 -7.67 -16.09
CA GLU A 33 -11.92 -6.52 -15.71
C GLU A 33 -11.58 -5.99 -14.31
N PHE A 34 -11.38 -6.90 -13.35
CA PHE A 34 -10.93 -6.55 -12.00
C PHE A 34 -9.52 -5.99 -12.03
N ASN A 35 -8.63 -6.56 -12.83
CA ASN A 35 -7.28 -6.06 -13.04
C ASN A 35 -7.33 -4.61 -13.54
N ARG A 36 -8.10 -4.37 -14.61
CA ARG A 36 -8.25 -3.03 -15.21
C ARG A 36 -8.79 -2.00 -14.21
N ALA A 37 -9.78 -2.36 -13.39
CA ALA A 37 -10.34 -1.46 -12.39
C ALA A 37 -9.40 -1.25 -11.19
N ALA A 38 -8.83 -2.32 -10.64
CA ALA A 38 -7.94 -2.28 -9.49
C ALA A 38 -6.63 -1.55 -9.80
N SER A 39 -6.02 -1.79 -10.97
CA SER A 39 -4.80 -1.09 -11.41
C SER A 39 -5.00 0.42 -11.48
N LYS A 40 -6.17 0.89 -11.93
CA LYS A 40 -6.48 2.33 -11.96
C LYS A 40 -6.43 2.94 -10.56
N ILE A 41 -6.87 2.21 -9.54
CA ILE A 41 -6.90 2.67 -8.15
C ILE A 41 -5.53 2.52 -7.50
N LEU A 42 -4.90 1.35 -7.63
CA LEU A 42 -3.55 1.04 -7.13
C LEU A 42 -2.52 2.06 -7.61
N TYR A 43 -2.54 2.40 -8.90
CA TYR A 43 -1.61 3.36 -9.49
C TYR A 43 -2.13 4.81 -9.48
N SER A 44 -3.32 5.09 -8.94
CA SER A 44 -3.79 6.48 -8.76
C SER A 44 -3.00 7.25 -7.70
N ARG A 45 -2.40 6.53 -6.75
CA ARG A 45 -1.55 7.09 -5.70
C ARG A 45 -0.15 6.52 -5.84
N ALA A 46 0.80 7.37 -6.21
CA ALA A 46 2.20 7.07 -6.07
C ALA A 46 2.59 7.24 -4.59
N VAL A 47 2.59 6.15 -3.83
CA VAL A 47 3.23 6.13 -2.51
C VAL A 47 4.70 5.77 -2.71
N LEU A 48 5.60 6.67 -2.33
CA LEU A 48 7.03 6.35 -2.28
C LEU A 48 7.23 5.23 -1.23
N SER A 49 7.68 4.06 -1.68
CA SER A 49 8.11 2.97 -0.81
C SER A 49 9.61 2.74 -1.02
N PRO A 50 10.45 2.86 0.04
CA PRO A 50 10.07 3.07 1.43
C PRO A 50 9.50 4.47 1.69
N PRO A 51 8.66 4.64 2.74
CA PRO A 51 8.22 5.95 3.19
C PRO A 51 9.44 6.86 3.31
N PHE A 52 9.31 8.11 2.86
CA PHE A 52 10.43 9.04 2.92
C PHE A 52 10.95 9.12 4.37
N GLN A 53 12.10 8.51 4.59
CA GLN A 53 12.84 8.64 5.83
C GLN A 53 13.82 9.79 5.60
N ARG A 54 13.83 10.79 6.48
CA ARG A 54 14.95 11.74 6.54
C ARG A 54 16.16 10.96 7.03
N VAL A 55 16.79 10.20 6.14
CA VAL A 55 18.02 9.44 6.43
C VAL A 55 19.18 10.42 6.72
N LEU A 56 19.07 11.66 6.27
CA LEU A 56 20.04 12.71 6.53
C LEU A 56 19.59 13.57 7.73
N ASP A 57 19.86 13.07 8.94
CA ASP A 57 19.90 13.93 10.12
C ASP A 57 21.28 14.60 10.18
N LEU A 58 21.38 15.86 9.75
CA LEU A 58 22.62 16.64 9.78
C LEU A 58 23.14 16.89 11.22
N ARG A 59 22.34 16.57 12.24
CA ARG A 59 22.75 16.59 13.65
C ARG A 59 23.35 15.27 14.11
N ASN A 60 23.26 14.22 13.31
CA ASN A 60 23.83 12.92 13.61
C ASN A 60 25.32 12.94 13.25
N THR A 61 26.18 13.04 14.26
CA THR A 61 27.64 13.17 14.15
C THR A 61 28.35 11.87 13.68
N GLY A 62 27.69 11.04 12.88
CA GLY A 62 28.28 9.83 12.32
C GLY A 62 28.47 8.68 13.32
N ILE A 63 27.78 8.68 14.46
CA ILE A 63 27.84 7.56 15.42
C ILE A 63 26.71 6.58 15.09
N PRO A 64 27.01 5.37 14.59
CA PRO A 64 25.98 4.39 14.28
C PRO A 64 25.31 3.92 15.58
N VAL A 65 24.05 4.31 15.78
CA VAL A 65 23.19 3.72 16.81
C VAL A 65 22.88 2.30 16.35
N GLN A 66 23.68 1.35 16.82
CA GLN A 66 23.36 -0.07 16.73
C GLN A 66 22.00 -0.27 17.37
N VAL A 67 21.05 -0.72 16.56
CA VAL A 67 19.70 -1.11 16.93
C VAL A 67 19.81 -2.28 17.91
N PHE A 68 19.97 -1.98 19.20
CA PHE A 68 19.63 -2.90 20.28
C PHE A 68 18.10 -3.04 20.30
N ARG A 69 17.57 -3.83 19.37
CA ARG A 69 16.29 -4.51 19.55
C ARG A 69 16.50 -5.55 20.66
N THR A 70 16.55 -5.08 21.90
CA THR A 70 16.39 -5.96 23.05
C THR A 70 14.95 -6.42 23.08
N SER A 71 14.81 -7.73 22.93
CA SER A 71 13.65 -8.53 23.28
C SER A 71 13.06 -8.11 24.63
N LEU A 72 12.04 -7.25 24.58
CA LEU A 72 11.11 -7.03 25.69
C LEU A 72 9.88 -7.93 25.49
N GLN A 73 10.08 -9.25 25.58
CA GLN A 73 9.04 -10.21 25.95
C GLN A 73 9.67 -11.50 26.52
N SER A 74 9.96 -11.50 27.81
CA SER A 74 9.86 -12.68 28.70
C SER A 74 9.79 -12.16 30.14
N LYS A 75 8.58 -11.90 30.66
CA LYS A 75 7.76 -12.81 31.51
C LYS A 75 8.16 -12.69 33.00
N PRO A 76 7.21 -12.51 33.93
CA PRO A 76 7.22 -13.17 35.22
C PRO A 76 6.53 -14.54 35.13
#